data_AF-A0A924NU92-F1
#
_entry.id   AF-A0A924NU92-F1
#
_cell.length_a   1.000
_cell.length_b   1.000
_cell.length_c   1.000
_cell.angle_alpha   90.00
_cell.angle_beta   90.00
_cell.angle_gamma   90.00
#
_symmetry.space_group_name_H-M   'P 1'
#
loop_
_entity.id
_entity.type
_entity.pdbx_description
1 polymer ?
#
loop_
_entity_poly.entity_id
_entity_poly.type
_entity_poly.pdbx_seq_one_letter_code
_entity_poly.pdbx_strand_id
1 'polypeptide(L)'
;MVGDSLSAEYGLARGTGWVALLEKRLADEKIVATVHNASISGDTTPGGRARLPSLLSSVKPNVVVIELGGNDALRGLPLQGTEDNLRSMTEAAQKAGAKVLLVGMQVPPNYGRDYADRFSGVFAKVAKGEKTGLVPFLLKGVADVPDAVNLFQPDRIHPKAEAHPTLLNNVWPELKKLLK
;
A
#
# COMPACT_ATOMS: atom_id res chain seq x y z
N MET A 1 -7.20 2.09 5.49
CA MET A 1 -5.95 1.46 5.02
C MET A 1 -6.04 -0.04 5.21
N VAL A 2 -5.75 -0.81 4.18
CA VAL A 2 -5.60 -2.27 4.23
C VAL A 2 -4.22 -2.58 3.68
N GLY A 3 -3.22 -2.63 4.55
CA GLY A 3 -1.84 -2.87 4.16
C GLY A 3 -1.08 -3.83 5.06
N ASP A 4 0.24 -3.89 4.87
CA ASP A 4 1.13 -4.76 5.64
C ASP A 4 2.02 -3.98 6.63
N SER A 5 3.23 -4.47 6.91
CA SER A 5 4.21 -3.87 7.82
C SER A 5 4.62 -2.46 7.39
N LEU A 6 4.65 -2.17 6.09
CA LEU A 6 4.99 -0.84 5.57
C LEU A 6 3.99 0.24 6.00
N SER A 7 2.75 -0.17 6.24
CA SER A 7 1.65 0.68 6.70
C SER A 7 1.32 0.50 8.18
N ALA A 8 1.97 -0.42 8.89
CA ALA A 8 1.69 -0.78 10.30
C ALA A 8 2.72 -0.26 11.31
N GLU A 9 3.63 0.65 10.91
CA GLU A 9 4.70 1.20 11.75
C GLU A 9 5.67 0.13 12.30
N TYR A 10 5.93 -0.94 11.53
CA TYR A 10 6.82 -2.01 11.97
C TYR A 10 8.22 -1.50 12.32
N GLY A 11 8.68 -1.76 13.55
CA GLY A 11 10.00 -1.33 14.02
C GLY A 11 10.12 0.17 14.26
N LEU A 12 9.03 0.94 14.23
CA LEU A 12 9.03 2.38 14.40
C LEU A 12 8.40 2.82 15.72
N ALA A 13 8.76 4.01 16.17
CA ALA A 13 7.99 4.71 17.20
C ALA A 13 6.59 5.04 16.67
N ARG A 14 5.56 4.86 17.49
CA ARG A 14 4.18 5.19 17.10
C ARG A 14 4.05 6.64 16.67
N GLY A 15 3.29 6.87 15.60
CA GLY A 15 3.05 8.20 15.05
C GLY A 15 4.11 8.69 14.07
N THR A 16 5.12 7.86 13.75
CA THR A 16 6.20 8.22 12.82
C THR A 16 6.06 7.56 11.45
N GLY A 17 5.16 6.58 11.32
CA GLY A 17 4.87 5.94 10.05
C GLY A 17 4.02 6.81 9.14
N TRP A 18 4.06 6.49 7.84
CA TRP A 18 3.49 7.32 6.79
C TRP A 18 1.96 7.48 6.91
N VAL A 19 1.27 6.50 7.48
CA VAL A 19 -0.19 6.58 7.73
C VAL A 19 -0.51 7.55 8.86
N ALA A 20 0.30 7.59 9.92
CA ALA A 20 0.13 8.60 10.97
C ALA A 20 0.50 10.01 10.45
N LEU A 21 1.54 10.10 9.62
CA LEU A 21 1.87 11.35 8.93
C LEU A 21 0.76 11.80 7.97
N LEU A 22 0.02 10.87 7.36
CA LEU A 22 -1.16 11.17 6.54
C LEU A 22 -2.26 11.83 7.37
N GLU A 23 -2.56 11.31 8.56
CA GLU A 23 -3.54 11.92 9.48
C GLU A 23 -3.16 13.36 9.82
N LYS A 24 -1.89 13.60 10.14
CA LYS A 24 -1.38 14.96 10.37
C LYS A 24 -1.56 15.86 9.14
N ARG A 25 -1.21 15.37 7.95
CA ARG A 25 -1.37 16.14 6.70
C ARG A 25 -2.83 16.47 6.40
N LEU A 26 -3.77 15.56 6.68
CA LEU A 26 -5.20 15.82 6.54
C LEU A 26 -5.65 16.97 7.45
N ALA A 27 -5.20 16.97 8.70
CA ALA A 27 -5.48 18.05 9.64
C ALA A 27 -4.86 19.39 9.19
N ASP A 28 -3.60 19.38 8.77
CA ASP A 28 -2.87 20.56 8.29
C ASP A 28 -3.54 21.18 7.05
N GLU A 29 -4.03 20.35 6.13
CA GLU A 29 -4.77 20.78 4.94
C GLU A 29 -6.27 21.03 5.20
N LYS A 30 -6.74 20.91 6.46
CA LYS A 30 -8.15 21.10 6.88
C LYS A 30 -9.13 20.21 6.13
N ILE A 31 -8.72 19.00 5.78
CA ILE A 31 -9.56 17.99 5.13
C ILE A 31 -10.21 17.15 6.22
N VAL A 32 -11.55 17.19 6.29
CA VAL A 32 -12.33 16.43 7.27
C VAL A 32 -12.40 14.96 6.85
N ALA A 33 -11.42 14.16 7.28
CA ALA A 33 -11.37 12.73 7.02
C ALA A 33 -10.79 11.99 8.23
N THR A 34 -11.30 10.80 8.49
CA THR A 34 -10.79 9.88 9.52
C THR A 34 -10.05 8.74 8.83
N VAL A 35 -8.84 8.44 9.27
CA VAL A 35 -8.07 7.31 8.77
C VAL A 35 -8.27 6.11 9.68
N HIS A 36 -8.77 5.02 9.12
CA HIS A 36 -8.83 3.72 9.80
C HIS A 36 -7.67 2.86 9.31
N ASN A 37 -6.60 2.76 10.11
CA ASN A 37 -5.45 1.93 9.77
C ASN A 37 -5.67 0.47 10.22
N ALA A 38 -6.03 -0.39 9.26
CA ALA A 38 -6.21 -1.82 9.49
C ALA A 38 -5.03 -2.64 8.92
N SER A 39 -3.82 -2.09 8.93
CA SER A 39 -2.64 -2.76 8.39
C SER A 39 -2.09 -3.79 9.37
N ILE A 40 -1.60 -4.93 8.87
CA ILE A 40 -1.11 -6.04 9.68
C ILE A 40 0.27 -6.46 9.17
N SER A 41 1.29 -6.43 10.03
CA SER A 41 2.64 -6.85 9.63
C SER A 41 2.66 -8.29 9.12
N GLY A 42 3.24 -8.50 7.94
CA GLY A 42 3.33 -9.82 7.29
C GLY A 42 2.06 -10.29 6.57
N ASP A 43 1.05 -9.43 6.44
CA ASP A 43 -0.18 -9.74 5.72
C ASP A 43 0.07 -9.91 4.21
N THR A 44 -0.69 -10.80 3.59
CA THR A 44 -0.63 -11.10 2.15
C THR A 44 -1.95 -10.77 1.48
N THR A 45 -2.00 -10.75 0.15
CA THR A 45 -3.27 -10.48 -0.56
C THR A 45 -4.40 -11.48 -0.23
N PRO A 46 -4.16 -12.80 0.00
CA PRO A 46 -5.20 -13.68 0.54
C PRO A 46 -5.71 -13.26 1.92
N GLY A 47 -4.81 -12.86 2.83
CA GLY A 47 -5.16 -12.44 4.19
C GLY A 47 -5.99 -11.15 4.20
N GLY A 48 -5.53 -10.15 3.43
CA GLY A 48 -6.27 -8.91 3.18
C GLY A 48 -7.67 -9.16 2.60
N ARG A 49 -7.78 -10.04 1.60
CA ARG A 49 -9.06 -10.43 1.00
C ARG A 49 -10.00 -11.08 2.01
N ALA A 50 -9.51 -11.97 2.85
CA ALA A 50 -10.32 -12.68 3.84
C ALA A 50 -10.96 -11.73 4.87
N ARG A 51 -10.22 -10.70 5.32
CA ARG A 51 -10.68 -9.76 6.35
C ARG A 51 -11.43 -8.55 5.82
N LEU A 52 -11.29 -8.21 4.54
CA LEU A 52 -11.86 -7.00 3.95
C LEU A 52 -13.39 -6.88 4.12
N PRO A 53 -14.23 -7.92 3.93
CA PRO A 53 -15.68 -7.77 4.04
C PRO A 53 -16.15 -7.25 5.41
N SER A 54 -15.53 -7.72 6.50
CA SER A 54 -15.84 -7.27 7.87
C SER A 54 -15.41 -5.82 8.10
N LEU A 55 -14.28 -5.40 7.52
CA LEU A 55 -13.82 -4.01 7.59
C LEU A 55 -14.74 -3.07 6.80
N LEU A 56 -15.20 -3.48 5.62
CA LEU A 56 -16.12 -2.67 4.81
C LEU A 56 -17.46 -2.47 5.51
N SER A 57 -18.01 -3.50 6.14
CA SER A 57 -19.31 -3.41 6.82
C SER A 57 -19.25 -2.58 8.11
N SER A 58 -18.15 -2.67 8.85
CA SER A 58 -17.97 -1.95 10.12
C SER A 58 -17.57 -0.48 9.93
N VAL A 59 -16.63 -0.20 9.02
CA VAL A 59 -16.08 1.15 8.81
C VAL A 59 -16.91 1.98 7.82
N LYS A 60 -17.52 1.34 6.81
CA LYS A 60 -18.23 2.00 5.71
C LYS A 60 -17.42 3.13 5.04
N PRO A 61 -16.20 2.84 4.55
CA PRO A 61 -15.27 3.89 4.09
C PRO A 61 -15.70 4.51 2.77
N ASN A 62 -15.40 5.80 2.56
CA ASN A 62 -15.50 6.46 1.25
C ASN A 62 -14.32 6.11 0.33
N VAL A 63 -13.15 5.81 0.92
CA VAL A 63 -11.92 5.45 0.20
C VAL A 63 -11.26 4.25 0.87
N VAL A 64 -10.89 3.24 0.08
CA VAL A 64 -10.06 2.12 0.51
C VAL A 64 -8.70 2.21 -0.17
N VAL A 65 -7.65 2.35 0.63
CA VAL A 65 -6.26 2.24 0.15
C VAL A 65 -5.76 0.84 0.44
N ILE A 66 -5.31 0.13 -0.61
CA ILE A 66 -4.80 -1.25 -0.54
C ILE A 66 -3.30 -1.21 -0.82
N GLU A 67 -2.52 -1.67 0.15
CA GLU A 67 -1.06 -1.73 0.11
C GLU A 67 -0.63 -3.15 0.50
N LEU A 68 -0.86 -4.11 -0.42
CA LEU A 68 -0.57 -5.52 -0.21
C LEU A 68 0.03 -6.13 -1.47
N GLY A 69 0.78 -7.23 -1.30
CA GLY A 69 1.44 -7.95 -2.38
C GLY A 69 2.94 -8.09 -2.19
N GLY A 70 3.57 -7.24 -1.37
CA GLY A 70 4.99 -7.35 -1.02
C GLY A 70 5.32 -8.71 -0.39
N ASN A 71 4.57 -9.11 0.64
CA ASN A 71 4.73 -10.42 1.28
C ASN A 71 4.43 -11.59 0.36
N ASP A 72 3.48 -11.45 -0.57
CA ASP A 72 3.18 -12.47 -1.58
C ASP A 72 4.42 -12.75 -2.44
N ALA A 73 5.06 -11.68 -2.93
CA ALA A 73 6.25 -11.78 -3.76
C ALA A 73 7.47 -12.28 -2.98
N LEU A 74 7.69 -11.77 -1.76
CA LEU A 74 8.78 -12.22 -0.88
C LEU A 74 8.66 -13.71 -0.51
N ARG A 75 7.43 -14.23 -0.43
CA ARG A 75 7.14 -15.66 -0.17
C ARG A 75 7.07 -16.52 -1.44
N GLY A 76 7.27 -15.93 -2.63
CA GLY A 76 7.22 -16.66 -3.89
C GLY A 76 5.82 -17.17 -4.27
N LEU A 77 4.75 -16.50 -3.81
CA LEU A 77 3.40 -16.86 -4.21
C LEU A 77 3.16 -16.56 -5.70
N PRO A 78 2.27 -17.31 -6.39
CA PRO A 78 1.97 -17.07 -7.80
C PRO A 78 1.40 -15.67 -8.05
N LEU A 79 1.98 -14.93 -8.99
CA LEU A 79 1.53 -13.57 -9.34
C LEU A 79 0.07 -13.50 -9.78
N GLN A 80 -0.45 -14.55 -10.44
CA GLN A 80 -1.85 -14.62 -10.80
C GLN A 80 -2.75 -14.61 -9.57
N GLY A 81 -2.37 -15.30 -8.49
CA GLY A 81 -3.10 -15.28 -7.23
C GLY A 81 -3.10 -13.89 -6.60
N THR A 82 -1.95 -13.20 -6.62
CA THR A 82 -1.84 -11.80 -6.17
C THR A 82 -2.79 -10.89 -6.96
N GLU A 83 -2.81 -11.03 -8.29
CA GLU A 83 -3.71 -10.27 -9.16
C GLU A 83 -5.19 -10.52 -8.84
N ASP A 84 -5.59 -11.80 -8.76
CA ASP A 84 -6.98 -12.21 -8.53
C ASP A 84 -7.49 -11.71 -7.16
N ASN A 85 -6.62 -11.73 -6.14
CA ASN A 85 -6.95 -11.23 -4.81
C ASN A 85 -7.08 -9.71 -4.79
N LEU A 86 -6.15 -8.97 -5.40
CA LEU A 86 -6.22 -7.51 -5.49
C LEU A 86 -7.46 -7.07 -6.28
N ARG A 87 -7.79 -7.76 -7.37
CA ARG A 87 -9.04 -7.54 -8.12
C ARG A 87 -10.26 -7.78 -7.25
N SER A 88 -10.36 -8.94 -6.61
CA SER A 88 -11.47 -9.29 -5.72
C SER A 88 -11.66 -8.27 -4.58
N MET A 89 -10.56 -7.79 -3.99
CA MET A 89 -10.59 -6.77 -2.95
C MET A 89 -11.09 -5.42 -3.48
N THR A 90 -10.64 -5.05 -4.67
CA THR A 90 -11.05 -3.82 -5.35
C THR A 90 -12.55 -3.84 -5.65
N GLU A 91 -13.03 -4.90 -6.28
CA GLU A 91 -14.45 -5.10 -6.60
C GLU A 91 -15.32 -5.06 -5.33
N ALA A 92 -14.89 -5.72 -4.25
CA ALA A 92 -15.61 -5.71 -2.98
C ALA A 92 -15.71 -4.30 -2.38
N ALA A 93 -14.62 -3.53 -2.40
CA ALA A 93 -14.61 -2.15 -1.91
C ALA A 93 -15.50 -1.23 -2.76
N GLN A 94 -15.45 -1.34 -4.09
CA GLN A 94 -16.29 -0.57 -5.00
C GLN A 94 -17.78 -0.92 -4.86
N LYS A 95 -18.10 -2.21 -4.69
CA LYS A 95 -19.47 -2.68 -4.42
C LYS A 95 -20.01 -2.13 -3.09
N ALA A 96 -19.14 -1.87 -2.12
CA ALA A 96 -19.49 -1.19 -0.88
C ALA A 96 -19.58 0.35 -1.01
N GLY A 97 -19.38 0.89 -2.22
CA GLY A 97 -19.48 2.33 -2.51
C GLY A 97 -18.18 3.12 -2.31
N ALA A 98 -17.06 2.45 -2.05
CA ALA A 98 -15.78 3.12 -1.84
C ALA A 98 -15.00 3.35 -3.15
N LYS A 99 -14.33 4.50 -3.26
CA LYS A 99 -13.24 4.67 -4.23
C LYS A 99 -12.04 3.83 -3.78
N VAL A 100 -11.24 3.33 -4.71
CA VAL A 100 -10.07 2.49 -4.39
C VAL A 100 -8.78 3.17 -4.86
N LEU A 101 -7.75 3.12 -4.01
CA LEU A 101 -6.37 3.43 -4.35
C LEU A 101 -5.51 2.19 -4.15
N LEU A 102 -4.92 1.69 -5.23
CA LEU A 102 -3.90 0.65 -5.15
C LEU A 102 -2.53 1.29 -4.95
N VAL A 103 -1.75 0.74 -4.03
CA VAL A 103 -0.37 1.14 -3.78
C VAL A 103 0.55 0.03 -4.26
N GLY A 104 1.26 0.32 -5.35
CA GLY A 104 2.16 -0.60 -6.02
C GLY A 104 3.47 -0.81 -5.27
N MET A 105 3.98 -2.02 -5.42
CA MET A 105 5.24 -2.48 -4.85
C MET A 105 6.17 -3.01 -5.94
N GLN A 106 7.47 -3.00 -5.63
CA GLN A 106 8.50 -3.65 -6.44
C GLN A 106 9.27 -4.63 -5.56
N VAL A 107 9.87 -5.65 -6.18
CA VAL A 107 10.79 -6.56 -5.52
C VAL A 107 12.24 -6.13 -5.75
N PRO A 108 13.19 -6.53 -4.88
CA PRO A 108 14.58 -6.19 -5.08
C PRO A 108 15.17 -6.89 -6.34
N PRO A 109 16.26 -6.34 -6.92
CA PRO A 109 16.79 -6.81 -8.21
C PRO A 109 17.21 -8.29 -8.27
N ASN A 110 17.49 -8.92 -7.13
CA ASN A 110 17.88 -10.32 -7.04
C ASN A 110 16.77 -11.33 -7.43
N TYR A 111 15.52 -10.88 -7.56
CA TYR A 111 14.40 -11.71 -8.04
C TYR A 111 14.35 -11.85 -9.57
N GLY A 112 15.22 -11.13 -10.29
CA GLY A 112 15.29 -11.14 -11.74
C GLY A 112 14.30 -10.17 -12.38
N ARG A 113 14.72 -9.58 -13.51
CA ARG A 113 14.00 -8.49 -14.18
C ARG A 113 12.60 -8.90 -14.67
N ASP A 114 12.46 -10.07 -15.28
CA ASP A 114 11.15 -10.56 -15.76
C ASP A 114 10.13 -10.64 -14.62
N TYR A 115 10.53 -11.22 -13.48
CA TYR A 115 9.65 -11.34 -12.33
C TYR A 115 9.31 -9.96 -11.74
N ALA A 116 10.28 -9.05 -11.63
CA ALA A 116 10.06 -7.70 -11.11
C ALA A 116 9.11 -6.88 -12.01
N ASP A 117 9.27 -6.95 -13.33
CA ASP A 117 8.42 -6.26 -14.31
C ASP A 117 6.99 -6.84 -14.27
N ARG A 118 6.85 -8.17 -14.18
CA ARG A 118 5.54 -8.82 -14.06
C ARG A 118 4.84 -8.51 -12.75
N PHE A 119 5.57 -8.53 -11.62
CA PHE A 119 5.02 -8.22 -10.30
C PHE A 119 4.52 -6.77 -10.23
N SER A 120 5.36 -5.80 -10.62
CA SER A 120 4.95 -4.39 -10.63
C SER A 120 3.80 -4.13 -11.62
N GLY A 121 3.77 -4.87 -12.74
CA GLY A 121 2.70 -4.85 -13.73
C GLY A 121 1.34 -5.32 -13.19
N VAL A 122 1.28 -6.16 -12.15
CA VAL A 122 0.03 -6.62 -11.53
C VAL A 122 -0.81 -5.43 -11.07
N PHE A 123 -0.20 -4.49 -10.33
CA PHE A 123 -0.90 -3.32 -9.79
C PHE A 123 -1.47 -2.43 -10.90
N ALA A 124 -0.69 -2.18 -11.94
CA ALA A 124 -1.13 -1.40 -13.09
C ALA A 124 -2.29 -2.08 -13.85
N LYS A 125 -2.22 -3.41 -14.01
CA LYS A 125 -3.26 -4.19 -14.68
C LYS A 125 -4.58 -4.17 -13.91
N VAL A 126 -4.54 -4.38 -12.59
CA VAL A 126 -5.75 -4.29 -11.74
C VAL A 126 -6.29 -2.87 -11.74
N ALA A 127 -5.45 -1.86 -11.53
CA ALA A 127 -5.90 -0.46 -11.49
C ALA A 127 -6.58 -0.04 -12.80
N LYS A 128 -6.04 -0.45 -13.95
CA LYS A 128 -6.64 -0.18 -15.27
C LYS A 128 -7.95 -0.95 -15.46
N GLY A 129 -7.99 -2.23 -15.09
CA GLY A 129 -9.18 -3.07 -15.24
C GLY A 129 -10.36 -2.59 -14.40
N GLU A 130 -10.08 -2.25 -13.14
CA GLU A 130 -11.09 -1.85 -12.15
C GLU A 130 -11.25 -0.32 -12.04
N LYS A 131 -10.53 0.46 -12.85
CA LYS A 131 -10.57 1.94 -12.89
C LYS A 131 -10.31 2.58 -11.51
N THR A 132 -9.27 2.13 -10.82
CA THR A 132 -8.86 2.67 -9.52
C THR A 132 -7.82 3.77 -9.67
N GLY A 133 -7.54 4.50 -8.58
CA GLY A 133 -6.28 5.22 -8.44
C GLY A 133 -5.12 4.23 -8.31
N LEU A 134 -3.90 4.67 -8.68
CA LEU A 134 -2.69 3.88 -8.55
C LEU A 134 -1.52 4.76 -8.11
N VAL A 135 -0.86 4.39 -7.02
CA VAL A 135 0.51 4.80 -6.72
C VAL A 135 1.44 3.75 -7.34
N PRO A 136 2.24 4.04 -8.37
CA PRO A 136 2.99 2.99 -9.06
C PRO A 136 4.03 2.28 -8.19
N PHE A 137 4.66 3.03 -7.27
CA PHE A 137 5.66 2.49 -6.37
C PHE A 137 5.70 3.27 -5.06
N LEU A 138 5.38 2.62 -3.94
CA LEU A 138 5.41 3.24 -2.61
C LEU A 138 6.79 3.74 -2.21
N LEU A 139 7.84 2.96 -2.48
CA LEU A 139 9.22 3.23 -2.05
C LEU A 139 10.03 4.02 -3.09
N LYS A 140 9.37 4.72 -4.02
CA LYS A 140 10.04 5.61 -4.97
C LYS A 140 10.79 6.72 -4.23
N GLY A 141 12.03 6.99 -4.61
CA GLY A 141 12.93 7.91 -3.91
C GLY A 141 13.45 7.37 -2.57
N VAL A 142 13.24 6.08 -2.27
CA VAL A 142 13.74 5.40 -1.06
C VAL A 142 14.50 4.13 -1.42
N ALA A 143 13.90 3.25 -2.22
CA ALA A 143 14.51 1.98 -2.63
C ALA A 143 15.39 2.09 -3.89
N ASP A 144 15.22 3.16 -4.68
CA ASP A 144 15.84 3.38 -5.99
C ASP A 144 16.88 4.51 -5.97
N VAL A 145 17.43 4.83 -4.80
CA VAL A 145 18.46 5.86 -4.61
C VAL A 145 19.82 5.25 -4.23
N PRO A 146 20.95 5.91 -4.52
CA PRO A 146 22.29 5.36 -4.23
C PRO A 146 22.51 4.98 -2.76
N ASP A 147 21.90 5.72 -1.83
CA ASP A 147 22.03 5.50 -0.39
C ASP A 147 20.82 4.77 0.23
N ALA A 148 20.13 3.95 -0.56
CA ALA A 148 18.91 3.26 -0.12
C ALA A 148 19.15 2.47 1.18
N VAL A 149 20.30 1.81 1.32
CA VAL A 149 20.66 0.99 2.49
C VAL A 149 20.54 1.76 3.81
N ASN A 150 20.87 3.05 3.84
CA ASN A 150 20.77 3.86 5.05
C ASN A 150 19.33 4.25 5.40
N LEU A 151 18.40 4.17 4.45
CA LEU A 151 16.98 4.46 4.64
C LEU A 151 16.18 3.24 5.10
N PHE A 152 16.78 2.04 5.14
CA PHE A 152 16.14 0.82 5.63
C PHE A 152 16.66 0.39 7.00
N GLN A 153 15.79 -0.27 7.77
CA GLN A 153 16.12 -0.98 9.00
C GLN A 153 17.14 -2.10 8.72
N PRO A 154 17.77 -2.71 9.75
CA PRO A 154 18.79 -3.73 9.56
C PRO A 154 18.36 -4.93 8.69
N ASP A 155 17.06 -5.21 8.58
CA ASP A 155 16.49 -6.25 7.72
C ASP A 155 16.52 -5.92 6.21
N ARG A 156 16.82 -4.67 5.83
CA ARG A 156 16.87 -4.17 4.45
C ARG A 156 15.55 -4.25 3.69
N ILE A 157 14.43 -4.40 4.40
CA ILE A 157 13.07 -4.50 3.85
C ILE A 157 12.23 -3.33 4.33
N HIS A 158 12.30 -3.00 5.62
CA HIS A 158 11.44 -1.98 6.22
C HIS A 158 12.13 -0.62 6.25
N PRO A 159 11.49 0.46 5.77
CA PRO A 159 12.07 1.80 5.86
C PRO A 159 12.21 2.28 7.31
N LYS A 160 13.19 3.14 7.56
CA LYS A 160 13.34 3.91 8.80
C LYS A 160 12.37 5.09 8.82
N ALA A 161 12.08 5.62 10.01
CA ALA A 161 11.20 6.77 10.22
C ALA A 161 11.49 7.96 9.28
N GLU A 162 12.77 8.26 9.04
CA GLU A 162 13.21 9.35 8.14
C GLU A 162 12.77 9.20 6.68
N ALA A 163 12.45 7.98 6.22
CA ALA A 163 11.96 7.73 4.87
C ALA A 163 10.43 7.85 4.74
N HIS A 164 9.67 7.75 5.84
CA HIS A 164 8.20 7.77 5.81
C HIS A 164 7.58 9.06 5.27
N PRO A 165 8.15 10.26 5.45
CA PRO A 165 7.71 11.46 4.75
C PRO A 165 7.73 11.29 3.21
N THR A 166 8.73 10.60 2.67
CA THR A 166 8.83 10.31 1.23
C THR A 166 7.75 9.32 0.79
N LEU A 167 7.49 8.26 1.57
CA LEU A 167 6.38 7.33 1.30
C LEU A 167 5.04 8.08 1.24
N LEU A 168 4.78 8.96 2.22
CA LEU A 168 3.57 9.78 2.20
C LEU A 168 3.52 10.69 0.96
N ASN A 169 4.63 11.29 0.56
CA ASN A 169 4.70 12.12 -0.64
C ASN A 169 4.43 11.35 -1.93
N ASN A 170 4.75 10.06 -1.98
CA ASN A 170 4.41 9.20 -3.12
C ASN A 170 2.91 8.88 -3.17
N VAL A 171 2.26 8.72 -2.01
CA VAL A 171 0.84 8.36 -1.93
C VAL A 171 -0.08 9.58 -2.07
N TRP A 172 0.33 10.72 -1.52
CA TRP A 172 -0.52 11.90 -1.34
C TRP A 172 -1.18 12.43 -2.63
N PRO A 173 -0.46 12.60 -3.76
CA PRO A 173 -1.04 13.16 -4.97
C PRO A 173 -2.21 12.34 -5.52
N GLU A 174 -2.12 11.01 -5.43
CA GLU A 174 -3.15 10.10 -5.92
C GLU A 174 -4.31 9.98 -4.93
N LEU A 175 -4.00 9.89 -3.63
CA LEU A 175 -5.03 9.87 -2.59
C LEU A 175 -5.87 11.15 -2.59
N LYS A 176 -5.23 12.31 -2.71
CA LYS A 176 -5.92 13.62 -2.68
C LYS A 176 -6.93 13.78 -3.82
N LYS A 177 -6.75 13.12 -4.97
CA LYS A 177 -7.73 13.11 -6.07
C LYS A 177 -9.03 12.38 -5.68
N LEU A 178 -8.95 11.40 -4.77
CA LEU A 178 -10.08 10.59 -4.35
C LEU A 178 -10.87 11.20 -3.18
N LEU A 179 -10.21 12.06 -2.39
CA LEU A 179 -10.81 12.75 -1.24
C LEU A 179 -11.68 13.96 -1.62
N LYS A 180 -11.74 14.32 -2.90
CA LYS A 180 -12.60 15.37 -3.45
C LYS A 180 -13.97 14.82 -3.87
#